data_AF-A0A533ZQX3-F1
#
_entry.id   AF-A0A533ZQX3-F1
#
_cell.length_a   1.000
_cell.length_b   1.000
_cell.length_c   1.000
_cell.angle_alpha   90.00
_cell.angle_beta   90.00
_cell.angle_gamma   90.00
#
_symmetry.space_group_name_H-M   'P 1'
#
loop_
_entity.id
_entity.type
_entity.pdbx_description
1 polymer ?
#
loop_
_entity_poly.entity_id
_entity_poly.type
_entity_poly.pdbx_seq_one_letter_code
_entity_poly.pdbx_strand_id
1 'polypeptide(L)'
;EGKVLRALQKTQADSFWEIAQTRHLRRETREYVTRILAASMIAKNPDRYGFSQAQSDLHEFEEVVVRRPILLQDLAKVTGVSSHEFRRLNPELRRGVTPPDDAEYHLKVPVGTKATIEPLLDRVPSWKVSTSAGTGGRDGGGPPEWYRVRMGDSLWTIARRFRLSVQDLRARNNLTSRRIKPGDLLAIGP
;
A
#
# COMPACT_ATOMS: atom_id res chain seq x y z
N GLU A 1 1.67 -14.20 23.02
CA GLU A 1 1.95 -12.85 23.55
C GLU A 1 2.45 -12.88 25.00
N GLY A 2 2.59 -11.74 25.68
CA GLY A 2 2.90 -11.67 27.13
C GLY A 2 4.38 -11.58 27.53
N LYS A 3 5.30 -11.25 26.61
CA LYS A 3 6.75 -11.19 26.91
C LYS A 3 7.11 -10.17 28.00
N VAL A 4 6.42 -9.04 28.05
CA VAL A 4 6.61 -7.98 29.05
C VAL A 4 6.20 -8.48 30.44
N LEU A 5 5.02 -9.08 30.57
CA LEU A 5 4.52 -9.68 31.82
C LEU A 5 5.47 -10.74 32.37
N ARG A 6 6.00 -11.63 31.51
CA ARG A 6 6.99 -12.63 31.93
C ARG A 6 8.32 -12.00 32.37
N ALA A 7 8.74 -10.91 31.73
CA ALA A 7 9.94 -10.19 32.13
C ALA A 7 9.75 -9.54 33.52
N LEU A 8 8.62 -8.87 33.76
CA LEU A 8 8.27 -8.27 35.07
C LEU A 8 8.28 -9.32 36.18
N GLN A 9 7.61 -10.46 35.97
CA GLN A 9 7.58 -11.55 36.96
C GLN A 9 8.98 -12.13 37.21
N LYS A 10 9.80 -12.31 36.16
CA LYS A 10 11.13 -12.92 36.29
C LYS A 10 12.15 -12.00 36.97
N THR A 11 12.02 -10.69 36.82
CA THR A 11 12.90 -9.71 37.46
C THR A 11 12.33 -9.14 38.76
N GLN A 12 11.10 -9.50 39.12
CA GLN A 12 10.33 -8.87 40.22
C GLN A 12 10.35 -7.34 40.13
N ALA A 13 10.20 -6.81 38.92
CA ALA A 13 10.20 -5.37 38.67
C ALA A 13 8.76 -4.84 38.62
N ASP A 14 8.56 -3.62 39.10
CA ASP A 14 7.24 -3.00 39.23
C ASP A 14 6.85 -2.17 38.01
N SER A 15 7.84 -1.82 37.17
CA SER A 15 7.62 -0.96 36.01
C SER A 15 8.23 -1.52 34.72
N PHE A 16 7.62 -1.13 33.60
CA PHE A 16 8.16 -1.42 32.28
C PHE A 16 9.57 -0.82 32.10
N TRP A 17 9.83 0.35 32.68
CA TRP A 17 11.09 1.08 32.51
C TRP A 17 12.26 0.36 33.15
N GLU A 18 12.06 -0.25 34.32
CA GLU A 18 13.06 -1.10 34.97
C GLU A 18 13.44 -2.28 34.09
N ILE A 19 12.44 -3.04 33.61
CA ILE A 19 12.73 -4.21 32.77
C ILE A 19 13.29 -3.85 31.40
N ALA A 20 12.97 -2.66 30.87
CA ALA A 20 13.49 -2.15 29.60
C ALA A 20 14.99 -1.83 29.66
N GLN A 21 15.54 -1.62 30.85
CA GLN A 21 16.99 -1.47 31.02
C GLN A 21 17.72 -2.81 31.16
N THR A 22 16.98 -3.92 31.36
CA THR A 22 17.58 -5.24 31.54
C THR A 22 17.72 -6.03 30.22
N ARG A 23 18.53 -7.09 30.27
CA ARG A 23 18.65 -8.09 29.19
C ARG A 23 17.41 -8.97 29.00
N HIS A 24 16.43 -8.90 29.90
CA HIS A 24 15.25 -9.75 29.88
C HIS A 24 14.21 -9.32 28.84
N LEU A 25 14.38 -8.14 28.25
CA LEU A 25 13.51 -7.65 27.19
C LEU A 25 14.31 -7.34 25.91
N ARG A 26 13.92 -7.99 24.80
CA ARG A 26 14.55 -7.75 23.49
C ARG A 26 14.37 -6.31 23.06
N ARG A 27 15.36 -5.78 22.32
CA ARG A 27 15.36 -4.39 21.84
C ARG A 27 14.09 -4.02 21.06
N GLU A 28 13.65 -4.91 20.17
CA GLU A 28 12.40 -4.74 19.40
C GLU A 28 11.19 -4.47 20.30
N THR A 29 11.02 -5.25 21.38
CA THR A 29 9.87 -5.10 22.29
C THR A 29 9.97 -3.81 23.11
N ARG A 30 11.20 -3.39 23.47
CA ARG A 30 11.44 -2.11 24.14
C ARG A 30 11.05 -0.95 23.25
N GLU A 31 11.56 -0.95 22.03
CA GLU A 31 11.30 0.09 21.04
C GLU A 31 9.82 0.19 20.68
N TYR A 32 9.11 -0.93 20.54
CA TYR A 32 7.69 -0.93 20.19
C TYR A 32 6.83 -0.17 21.22
N VAL A 33 6.99 -0.49 22.50
CA VAL A 33 6.23 0.16 23.58
C VAL A 33 6.57 1.65 23.65
N THR A 34 7.87 1.99 23.58
CA THR A 34 8.31 3.39 23.59
C THR A 34 7.77 4.17 22.40
N ARG A 35 7.72 3.58 21.20
CA ARG A 35 7.15 4.24 20.00
C ARG A 35 5.65 4.50 20.15
N ILE A 36 4.88 3.57 20.70
CA ILE A 36 3.45 3.78 20.96
C ILE A 36 3.24 4.90 21.99
N LEU A 37 4.00 4.89 23.08
CA LEU A 37 3.94 5.95 24.09
C LEU A 37 4.30 7.31 23.49
N ALA A 38 5.37 7.39 22.70
CA ALA A 38 5.78 8.61 22.01
C ALA A 38 4.68 9.09 21.04
N ALA A 39 4.13 8.19 20.21
CA ALA A 39 3.03 8.51 19.31
C ALA A 39 1.79 9.02 20.08
N SER A 40 1.47 8.43 21.22
CA SER A 40 0.37 8.86 22.08
C SER A 40 0.62 10.26 22.68
N MET A 41 1.86 10.55 23.12
CA MET A 41 2.25 11.87 23.62
C MET A 41 2.16 12.94 22.53
N ILE A 42 2.66 12.61 21.34
CA ILE A 42 2.58 13.48 20.15
C ILE A 42 1.12 13.74 19.78
N ALA A 43 0.29 12.69 19.68
CA ALA A 43 -1.11 12.83 19.31
C ALA A 43 -1.92 13.70 20.30
N LYS A 44 -1.57 13.68 21.59
CA LYS A 44 -2.21 14.52 22.61
C LYS A 44 -1.77 16.00 22.57
N ASN A 45 -0.56 16.29 22.09
CA ASN A 45 0.00 17.65 22.07
C ASN A 45 0.77 17.89 20.78
N PRO A 46 0.12 17.82 19.61
CA PRO A 46 0.82 17.78 18.31
C PRO A 46 1.65 19.05 18.07
N ASP A 47 1.10 20.22 18.40
CA ASP A 47 1.77 21.52 18.23
C ASP A 47 3.06 21.62 19.06
N ARG A 48 3.07 21.06 20.28
CA ARG A 48 4.26 21.05 21.16
C ARG A 48 5.43 20.30 20.54
N TYR A 49 5.14 19.31 19.70
CA TYR A 49 6.15 18.49 19.02
C TYR A 49 6.34 18.87 17.55
N GLY A 50 5.83 20.05 17.12
CA GLY A 50 5.99 20.55 15.76
C GLY A 50 5.10 19.88 14.72
N PHE A 51 4.06 19.16 15.14
CA PHE A 51 3.04 18.60 14.24
C PHE A 51 1.87 19.59 14.15
N SER A 52 1.83 20.38 13.09
CA SER A 52 0.65 21.20 12.79
C SER A 52 -0.41 20.29 12.17
N GLN A 53 -1.57 20.16 12.83
CA GLN A 53 -2.71 19.48 12.23
C GLN A 53 -3.30 20.40 11.17
N ALA A 54 -3.00 20.13 9.89
CA ALA A 54 -3.81 20.69 8.82
C ALA A 54 -5.23 20.14 9.00
N GLN A 55 -6.21 21.02 9.17
CA GLN A 55 -7.61 20.64 9.19
C GLN A 55 -7.91 19.98 7.84
N SER A 56 -7.97 18.65 7.82
CA SER A 56 -8.42 17.92 6.65
C SER A 56 -9.94 17.92 6.68
N ASP A 57 -10.56 18.46 5.64
CA ASP A 57 -12.00 18.33 5.48
C ASP A 57 -12.39 16.85 5.52
N LEU A 58 -13.40 16.53 6.33
CA LEU A 58 -14.04 15.22 6.25
C LEU A 58 -14.52 15.06 4.81
N HIS A 59 -14.02 14.05 4.13
CA HIS A 59 -14.40 13.83 2.74
C HIS A 59 -15.84 13.33 2.74
N GLU A 60 -16.77 14.16 2.29
CA GLU A 60 -18.14 13.74 2.06
C GLU A 60 -18.18 12.82 0.84
N PHE A 61 -18.81 11.66 0.97
CA PHE A 61 -18.98 10.69 -0.10
C PHE A 61 -20.35 10.04 -0.02
N GLU A 62 -20.81 9.53 -1.15
CA GLU A 62 -21.94 8.61 -1.25
C GLU A 62 -21.43 7.20 -1.50
N GLU A 63 -22.27 6.19 -1.23
CA GLU A 63 -21.95 4.79 -1.48
C GLU A 63 -22.85 4.18 -2.55
N VAL A 64 -22.20 3.43 -3.45
CA VAL A 64 -22.85 2.60 -4.47
C VAL A 64 -22.42 1.15 -4.26
N VAL A 65 -23.38 0.23 -4.30
CA VAL A 65 -23.11 -1.21 -4.14
C VAL A 65 -22.57 -1.76 -5.45
N VAL A 66 -21.40 -2.41 -5.38
CA VAL A 66 -20.71 -3.03 -6.51
C VAL A 66 -20.60 -4.52 -6.25
N ARG A 67 -21.25 -5.31 -7.11
CA ARG A 67 -21.37 -6.78 -6.96
C ARG A 67 -20.33 -7.60 -7.73
N ARG A 68 -19.36 -6.92 -8.34
CA ARG A 68 -18.34 -7.54 -9.18
C ARG A 68 -17.05 -6.74 -9.15
N PRO A 69 -15.89 -7.39 -9.32
CA PRO A 69 -14.63 -6.67 -9.43
C PRO A 69 -14.64 -5.73 -10.64
N ILE A 70 -14.37 -4.45 -10.41
CA ILE A 70 -14.37 -3.38 -11.40
C ILE A 70 -13.09 -2.57 -11.22
N LEU A 71 -12.46 -2.19 -12.35
CA LEU A 71 -11.33 -1.28 -12.37
C LEU A 71 -11.80 0.17 -12.21
N LEU A 72 -11.25 0.92 -11.26
CA LEU A 72 -11.56 2.35 -11.09
C LEU A 72 -11.25 3.18 -12.34
N GLN A 73 -10.29 2.77 -13.17
CA GLN A 73 -10.00 3.46 -14.43
C GLN A 73 -11.12 3.28 -15.46
N ASP A 74 -11.74 2.10 -15.51
CA ASP A 74 -12.84 1.85 -16.45
C ASP A 74 -14.12 2.53 -15.97
N LEU A 75 -14.33 2.56 -14.65
CA LEU A 75 -15.38 3.37 -14.05
C LEU A 75 -15.21 4.87 -14.39
N ALA A 76 -13.99 5.39 -14.31
CA ALA A 76 -13.68 6.77 -14.67
C ALA A 76 -14.02 7.10 -16.13
N LYS A 77 -13.74 6.19 -17.07
CA LYS A 77 -14.06 6.38 -18.49
C LYS A 77 -15.56 6.46 -18.76
N VAL A 78 -16.36 5.68 -18.01
CA VAL A 78 -17.82 5.60 -18.21
C VAL A 78 -18.56 6.72 -17.49
N THR A 79 -18.09 7.11 -16.30
CA THR A 79 -18.78 8.07 -15.42
C THR A 79 -18.31 9.51 -15.61
N GLY A 80 -17.15 9.73 -16.24
CA GLY A 80 -16.54 11.05 -16.40
C GLY A 80 -15.84 11.58 -15.13
N VAL A 81 -16.00 10.90 -13.98
CA VAL A 81 -15.27 11.20 -12.75
C VAL A 81 -13.82 10.74 -12.91
N SER A 82 -12.86 11.56 -12.48
CA SER A 82 -11.45 11.23 -12.67
C SER A 82 -11.04 9.97 -11.87
N SER A 83 -10.12 9.18 -12.44
CA SER A 83 -9.55 8.02 -11.73
C SER A 83 -8.74 8.43 -10.49
N HIS A 84 -8.26 9.67 -10.43
CA HIS A 84 -7.62 10.23 -9.25
C HIS A 84 -8.65 10.44 -8.13
N GLU A 85 -9.82 10.99 -8.46
CA GLU A 85 -10.88 11.23 -7.47
C GLU A 85 -11.41 9.93 -6.86
N PHE A 86 -11.65 8.91 -7.68
CA PHE A 86 -12.01 7.59 -7.15
C PHE A 86 -10.96 7.01 -6.21
N ARG A 87 -9.66 7.19 -6.51
CA ARG A 87 -8.57 6.74 -5.63
C ARG A 87 -8.48 7.56 -4.35
N ARG A 88 -8.72 8.87 -4.42
CA ARG A 88 -8.74 9.76 -3.26
C ARG A 88 -9.86 9.37 -2.29
N LEU A 89 -11.04 9.03 -2.80
CA LEU A 89 -12.18 8.60 -1.99
C LEU A 89 -12.07 7.15 -1.50
N ASN A 90 -11.33 6.29 -2.21
CA ASN A 90 -11.16 4.87 -1.89
C ASN A 90 -9.68 4.48 -1.70
N PRO A 91 -8.96 5.07 -0.72
CA PRO A 91 -7.55 4.74 -0.46
C PRO A 91 -7.33 3.27 -0.06
N GLU A 92 -8.37 2.58 0.42
CA GLU A 92 -8.37 1.14 0.70
C GLU A 92 -8.15 0.28 -0.56
N LEU A 93 -8.55 0.78 -1.74
CA LEU A 93 -8.39 0.08 -3.02
C LEU A 93 -6.99 0.28 -3.59
N ARG A 94 -5.98 -0.28 -2.90
CA ARG A 94 -4.56 -0.13 -3.25
C ARG A 94 -4.21 -0.55 -4.68
N ARG A 95 -4.98 -1.49 -5.27
CA ARG A 95 -4.80 -1.97 -6.64
C ARG A 95 -5.66 -1.20 -7.67
N GLY A 96 -6.51 -0.29 -7.21
CA GLY A 96 -7.49 0.42 -8.03
C GLY A 96 -8.62 -0.48 -8.54
N VAL A 97 -8.91 -1.58 -7.84
CA VAL A 97 -9.94 -2.56 -8.20
C VAL A 97 -10.81 -2.81 -6.99
N THR A 98 -12.13 -2.88 -7.18
CA THR A 98 -13.01 -3.39 -6.13
C THR A 98 -12.69 -4.86 -5.82
N PRO A 99 -12.80 -5.32 -4.55
CA PRO A 99 -12.38 -6.66 -4.16
C PRO A 99 -13.15 -7.74 -4.94
N PRO A 100 -12.46 -8.75 -5.50
CA PRO A 100 -13.13 -9.84 -6.23
C PRO A 100 -13.85 -10.82 -5.31
N ASP A 101 -13.43 -10.90 -4.03
CA ASP A 101 -13.97 -11.83 -3.03
C ASP A 101 -15.13 -11.23 -2.23
N ASP A 102 -15.50 -9.97 -2.50
CA ASP A 102 -16.59 -9.26 -1.85
C ASP A 102 -17.80 -9.19 -2.79
N ALA A 103 -18.89 -9.84 -2.38
CA ALA A 103 -20.10 -9.95 -3.19
C ALA A 103 -20.91 -8.65 -3.23
N GLU A 104 -20.75 -7.76 -2.24
CA GLU A 104 -21.47 -6.49 -2.14
C GLU A 104 -20.55 -5.40 -1.61
N TYR A 105 -19.57 -5.01 -2.43
CA TYR A 105 -18.61 -3.97 -2.05
C TYR A 105 -19.23 -2.57 -2.12
N HIS A 106 -19.13 -1.81 -1.03
CA HIS A 106 -19.58 -0.42 -0.96
C HIS A 106 -18.51 0.52 -1.52
N LEU A 107 -18.67 0.96 -2.77
CA LEU A 107 -17.75 1.88 -3.42
C LEU A 107 -18.11 3.33 -3.08
N LYS A 108 -17.11 4.08 -2.58
CA LYS A 108 -17.27 5.50 -2.27
C LYS A 108 -17.17 6.34 -3.54
N VAL A 109 -18.14 7.21 -3.74
CA VAL A 109 -18.23 8.10 -4.91
C VAL A 109 -18.47 9.54 -4.45
N PRO A 110 -18.14 10.55 -5.29
CA PRO A 110 -18.42 11.94 -4.93
C PRO A 110 -19.92 12.17 -4.68
N VAL A 111 -20.24 13.08 -3.75
CA VAL A 111 -21.64 13.47 -3.48
C VAL A 111 -22.36 13.93 -4.76
N GLY A 112 -23.64 13.55 -4.88
CA GLY A 112 -24.47 13.84 -6.06
C GLY A 112 -24.21 12.96 -7.28
N THR A 113 -23.24 12.04 -7.24
CA THR A 113 -22.92 11.19 -8.40
C THR A 113 -23.54 9.80 -8.34
N LYS A 114 -24.05 9.35 -7.18
CA LYS A 114 -24.64 8.01 -7.01
C LYS A 114 -25.68 7.67 -8.07
N ALA A 115 -26.67 8.55 -8.25
CA ALA A 115 -27.77 8.33 -9.20
C ALA A 115 -27.30 8.21 -10.65
N THR A 116 -26.14 8.77 -10.99
CA THR A 116 -25.52 8.65 -12.32
C THR A 116 -24.70 7.37 -12.44
N ILE A 117 -23.96 7.02 -11.38
CA ILE A 117 -23.00 5.89 -11.40
C ILE A 117 -23.73 4.54 -11.31
N GLU A 118 -24.73 4.44 -10.45
CA GLU A 118 -25.48 3.19 -10.18
C GLU A 118 -26.01 2.49 -11.46
N PRO A 119 -26.71 3.18 -12.40
CA PRO A 119 -27.13 2.54 -13.66
C PRO A 119 -25.96 2.30 -14.64
N LEU A 120 -24.85 3.01 -14.50
CA LEU A 120 -23.67 2.85 -15.37
C LEU A 120 -22.79 1.68 -14.95
N LEU A 121 -22.94 1.18 -13.72
CA LEU A 121 -22.14 0.07 -13.21
C LEU A 121 -22.22 -1.15 -14.12
N ASP A 122 -23.38 -1.46 -14.70
CA ASP A 122 -23.56 -2.59 -15.61
C ASP A 122 -22.78 -2.45 -16.93
N ARG A 123 -22.47 -1.23 -17.34
CA ARG A 123 -21.73 -0.94 -18.59
C ARG A 123 -20.22 -1.05 -18.42
N VAL A 124 -19.71 -1.03 -17.18
CA VAL A 124 -18.28 -1.10 -16.93
C VAL A 124 -17.80 -2.55 -17.10
N PRO A 125 -16.69 -2.83 -17.79
CA PRO A 125 -16.17 -4.21 -17.85
C PRO A 125 -15.83 -4.74 -16.45
N SER A 126 -16.11 -6.03 -16.23
CA SER A 126 -15.65 -6.72 -15.01
C SER A 126 -14.14 -6.94 -15.11
N TRP A 127 -13.39 -6.57 -14.06
CA TRP A 127 -11.97 -6.87 -13.98
C TRP A 127 -11.83 -8.39 -13.89
N LYS A 128 -11.21 -8.97 -14.93
CA LYS A 128 -10.78 -10.36 -14.90
C LYS A 128 -9.43 -10.41 -14.23
N VAL A 129 -9.33 -11.11 -13.11
CA VAL A 129 -8.01 -11.50 -12.56
C VAL A 129 -7.37 -12.35 -13.64
N SER A 130 -6.38 -11.79 -14.34
CA SER A 130 -5.57 -12.56 -15.28
C SER A 130 -4.83 -13.62 -14.47
N THR A 131 -5.44 -14.79 -14.29
CA THR A 131 -4.69 -16.01 -14.07
C THR A 131 -3.85 -16.18 -15.31
N SER A 132 -2.56 -15.89 -15.17
CA SER A 132 -1.60 -15.91 -16.24
C SER A 132 -1.47 -17.32 -16.82
N ALA A 133 -2.26 -17.58 -17.86
CA ALA A 133 -2.05 -18.64 -18.83
C ALA A 133 -2.24 -18.03 -20.23
N GLY A 134 -1.12 -17.67 -20.87
CA GLY A 134 -1.05 -17.52 -22.32
C GLY A 134 -1.25 -16.11 -22.91
N THR A 135 -0.14 -15.59 -23.43
CA THR A 135 -0.03 -14.93 -24.75
C THR A 135 -0.41 -13.45 -24.90
N GLY A 136 0.63 -12.61 -24.84
CA GLY A 136 0.94 -11.51 -25.76
C GLY A 136 -0.20 -10.64 -26.31
N GLY A 137 -0.35 -9.46 -25.71
CA GLY A 137 -1.08 -8.32 -26.28
C GLY A 137 -0.53 -7.02 -25.69
N ARG A 138 -0.13 -6.10 -26.55
CA ARG A 138 0.50 -4.81 -26.22
C ARG A 138 -0.52 -3.84 -25.61
N ASP A 139 0.05 -2.86 -24.91
CA ASP A 139 -0.47 -1.53 -24.56
C ASP A 139 -1.23 -1.38 -23.22
N GLY A 140 -0.60 -0.62 -22.32
CA GLY A 140 -1.29 0.29 -21.42
C GLY A 140 -1.30 -0.06 -19.92
N GLY A 141 -0.21 0.21 -19.22
CA GLY A 141 -0.27 0.57 -17.79
C GLY A 141 -0.55 -0.55 -16.78
N GLY A 142 0.14 -1.69 -16.91
CA GLY A 142 0.22 -2.66 -15.80
C GLY A 142 1.05 -2.08 -14.62
N PRO A 143 0.73 -2.40 -13.36
CA PRO A 143 1.56 -2.01 -12.22
C PRO A 143 3.00 -2.50 -12.41
N PRO A 144 4.01 -1.81 -11.87
CA PRO A 144 5.40 -2.18 -12.06
C PRO A 144 5.58 -3.64 -11.64
N GLU A 145 5.92 -4.50 -12.61
CA GLU A 145 6.35 -5.85 -12.31
C GLU A 145 7.61 -5.69 -11.44
N TRP A 146 7.59 -6.19 -10.21
CA TRP A 146 8.69 -6.05 -9.26
C TRP A 146 9.54 -7.32 -9.28
N TYR A 147 10.85 -7.18 -9.38
CA TYR A 147 11.81 -8.27 -9.31
C TYR A 147 12.59 -8.23 -8.00
N ARG A 148 12.57 -9.33 -7.26
CA ARG A 148 13.41 -9.50 -6.06
C ARG A 148 14.78 -10.05 -6.46
N VAL A 149 15.82 -9.25 -6.23
CA VAL A 149 17.22 -9.59 -6.50
C VAL A 149 17.62 -10.86 -5.74
N ARG A 150 18.18 -11.85 -6.43
CA ARG A 150 18.66 -13.10 -5.84
C ARG A 150 20.18 -13.07 -5.65
N MET A 151 20.69 -14.01 -4.85
CA MET A 151 22.14 -14.19 -4.72
C MET A 151 22.72 -14.55 -6.09
N GLY A 152 23.73 -13.79 -6.53
CA GLY A 152 24.36 -13.95 -7.86
C GLY A 152 23.78 -13.05 -8.96
N ASP A 153 22.71 -12.30 -8.69
CA ASP A 153 22.18 -11.34 -9.65
C ASP A 153 23.04 -10.06 -9.73
N SER A 154 23.10 -9.50 -10.94
CA SER A 154 23.66 -8.19 -11.23
C SER A 154 22.65 -7.39 -12.04
N LEU A 155 22.78 -6.05 -12.07
CA LEU A 155 21.93 -5.23 -12.93
C LEU A 155 21.99 -5.66 -14.40
N TRP A 156 23.13 -6.17 -14.86
CA TRP A 156 23.30 -6.65 -16.23
C TRP A 156 22.51 -7.94 -16.48
N THR A 157 22.59 -8.93 -15.59
CA THR A 157 21.86 -10.20 -15.74
C THR A 157 20.36 -9.98 -15.63
N ILE A 158 19.92 -9.11 -14.72
CA ILE A 158 18.51 -8.74 -14.56
C ILE A 158 18.01 -7.98 -15.79
N ALA A 159 18.71 -6.93 -16.22
CA ALA A 159 18.30 -6.12 -17.37
C ALA A 159 18.19 -7.00 -18.64
N ARG A 160 19.16 -7.88 -18.88
CA ARG A 160 19.12 -8.82 -20.02
C ARG A 160 17.95 -9.80 -19.93
N ARG A 161 17.62 -10.30 -18.74
CA ARG A 161 16.49 -11.21 -18.51
C ARG A 161 15.15 -10.56 -18.85
N PHE A 162 14.99 -9.28 -18.52
CA PHE A 162 13.76 -8.52 -18.73
C PHE A 162 13.79 -7.64 -19.98
N ARG A 163 14.80 -7.81 -20.85
CA ARG A 163 15.00 -7.04 -22.09
C ARG A 163 15.02 -5.52 -21.89
N LEU A 164 15.57 -5.07 -20.76
CA LEU A 164 15.82 -3.66 -20.44
C LEU A 164 17.29 -3.32 -20.68
N SER A 165 17.60 -2.03 -20.89
CA SER A 165 18.97 -1.56 -20.74
C SER A 165 19.30 -1.39 -19.26
N VAL A 166 20.59 -1.53 -18.91
CA VAL A 166 21.05 -1.26 -17.53
C VAL A 166 20.77 0.19 -17.12
N GLN A 167 20.75 1.11 -18.08
CA GLN A 167 20.45 2.52 -17.84
C GLN A 167 18.97 2.72 -17.51
N ASP A 168 18.06 2.09 -18.26
CA ASP A 168 16.62 2.18 -18.02
C ASP A 168 16.24 1.54 -16.68
N LEU A 169 16.81 0.36 -16.39
CA LEU A 169 16.58 -0.31 -15.12
C LEU A 169 17.05 0.55 -13.93
N ARG A 170 18.15 1.29 -14.08
CA ARG A 170 18.64 2.22 -13.05
C ARG A 170 17.77 3.47 -12.93
N ALA A 171 17.40 4.08 -14.05
CA ALA A 171 16.55 5.27 -14.08
C ALA A 171 15.20 4.99 -13.42
N ARG A 172 14.57 3.85 -13.76
CA ARG A 172 13.27 3.44 -13.21
C ARG A 172 13.32 3.14 -11.70
N ASN A 173 14.48 2.76 -11.18
CA ASN A 173 14.68 2.40 -9.77
C ASN A 173 15.44 3.47 -8.97
N ASN A 174 15.64 4.66 -9.52
CA ASN A 174 16.42 5.75 -8.92
C ASN A 174 17.81 5.30 -8.40
N LEU A 175 18.45 4.37 -9.10
CA LEU A 175 19.72 3.78 -8.68
C LEU A 175 20.92 4.63 -9.13
N THR A 176 21.52 5.33 -8.17
CA THR A 176 22.73 6.14 -8.35
C THR A 176 23.98 5.29 -8.60
N SER A 177 24.01 4.04 -8.14
CA SER A 177 25.13 3.11 -8.32
C SER A 177 24.70 1.81 -9.03
N ARG A 178 25.68 1.03 -9.50
CA ARG A 178 25.42 -0.30 -10.09
C ARG A 178 25.27 -1.42 -9.06
N ARG A 179 25.36 -1.10 -7.77
CA ARG A 179 25.37 -2.08 -6.67
C ARG A 179 23.93 -2.38 -6.25
N ILE A 180 23.57 -3.65 -6.29
CA ILE A 180 22.30 -4.19 -5.78
C ILE A 180 22.61 -5.32 -4.80
N LYS A 181 21.74 -5.50 -3.79
CA LYS A 181 21.88 -6.55 -2.77
C LYS A 181 20.80 -7.61 -2.97
N PRO A 182 21.09 -8.89 -2.67
CA PRO A 182 20.07 -9.91 -2.60
C PRO A 182 18.94 -9.49 -1.65
N GLY A 183 17.71 -9.54 -2.13
CA GLY A 183 16.52 -9.08 -1.42
C GLY A 183 15.97 -7.73 -1.87
N ASP A 184 16.74 -6.92 -2.61
CA ASP A 184 16.27 -5.65 -3.16
C ASP A 184 15.10 -5.88 -4.14
N LEU A 185 14.13 -4.97 -4.15
CA LEU A 185 13.00 -4.98 -5.09
C LEU A 185 13.26 -3.95 -6.19
N LEU A 186 13.28 -4.41 -7.44
CA LEU A 186 13.48 -3.58 -8.62
C LEU A 186 12.22 -3.57 -9.49
N ALA A 187 11.73 -2.39 -9.84
CA ALA A 187 10.71 -2.20 -10.85
C ALA A 187 11.27 -2.56 -12.25
N ILE A 188 10.72 -3.61 -12.84
CA ILE A 188 11.06 -4.16 -14.16
C ILE A 188 9.92 -4.03 -15.20
N GLY A 189 8.68 -3.74 -14.76
CA GLY A 189 7.53 -3.50 -15.65
C GLY A 189 7.67 -2.21 -16.49
N PRO A 190 6.85 -2.03 -17.55
CA PRO A 190 6.93 -0.90 -18.49
C PRO A 190 6.68 0.47 -17.86
#